data_AF-A0A0D0SKE6-F1
#
_entry.id   AF-A0A0D0SKE6-F1
#
_cell.length_a   1.000
_cell.length_b   1.000
_cell.length_c   1.000
_cell.angle_alpha   90.00
_cell.angle_beta   90.00
_cell.angle_gamma   90.00
#
_symmetry.space_group_name_H-M   'P 1'
#
loop_
_entity.id
_entity.type
_entity.pdbx_description
1 polymer ?
#
loop_
_entity_poly.entity_id
_entity_poly.type
_entity_poly.pdbx_seq_one_letter_code
_entity_poly.pdbx_strand_id
1 'polypeptide(L)' 'MTYNKKEDIIENLRDAGCDEEDISCFLTEFCDGDKKMSINRLRAHRKELLNDLHTSQKRIDCLDYFLYKLEKTK' A
#
# COMPACT_ATOMS: atom_id res chain seq x y z
N MET A 1 18.33 5.06 -25.18
CA MET A 1 17.20 5.42 -24.30
C MET A 1 17.51 4.84 -22.94
N THR A 2 18.05 5.66 -22.05
CA THR A 2 18.49 5.21 -20.73
C THR A 2 17.49 5.79 -19.74
N TYR A 3 16.45 5.03 -19.43
CA TYR A 3 15.41 5.44 -18.49
C TYR A 3 16.03 5.72 -17.11
N ASN A 4 15.61 6.83 -16.51
CA ASN A 4 16.10 7.35 -15.24
C ASN A 4 15.68 6.39 -14.12
N LYS A 5 16.66 5.71 -13.50
CA LYS A 5 16.44 4.87 -12.30
C LYS A 5 15.61 5.55 -11.21
N LYS A 6 15.64 6.89 -11.12
CA LYS A 6 14.88 7.65 -10.12
C LYS A 6 13.40 7.81 -10.51
N GLU A 7 13.10 8.06 -11.77
CA GLU A 7 11.72 8.17 -12.27
C GLU A 7 11.02 6.82 -12.15
N ASP A 8 11.70 5.73 -12.55
CA ASP A 8 11.18 4.37 -12.38
C ASP A 8 10.89 4.05 -10.89
N ILE A 9 11.73 4.52 -9.96
CA ILE A 9 11.49 4.34 -8.52
C ILE A 9 10.25 5.14 -8.08
N ILE A 10 10.12 6.39 -8.51
CA ILE A 10 8.97 7.24 -8.17
C ILE A 10 7.67 6.64 -8.67
N GLU A 11 7.64 6.20 -9.93
CA GLU A 11 6.46 5.55 -10.52
C GLU A 11 6.10 4.27 -9.77
N ASN A 12 7.07 3.41 -9.46
CA ASN A 12 6.82 2.20 -8.67
C ASN A 12 6.25 2.50 -7.28
N LEU A 13 6.71 3.57 -6.61
CA LEU A 13 6.20 3.97 -5.30
C LEU A 13 4.78 4.52 -5.40
N ARG A 14 4.50 5.33 -6.43
CA ARG A 14 3.16 5.85 -6.70
C ARG A 14 2.17 4.71 -7.01
N ASP A 15 2.58 3.75 -7.82
CA ASP A 15 1.77 2.55 -8.15
C ASP A 15 1.54 1.66 -6.91
N ALA A 16 2.47 1.67 -5.96
CA ALA A 16 2.31 1.02 -4.66
C ALA A 16 1.42 1.82 -3.68
N GLY A 17 0.88 2.97 -4.10
CA GLY A 17 0.01 3.82 -3.30
C GLY A 17 0.75 4.64 -2.24
N CYS A 18 2.06 4.86 -2.38
CA CYS A 18 2.77 5.87 -1.59
C CYS A 18 2.39 7.26 -2.09
N ASP A 19 2.14 8.19 -1.16
CA ASP A 19 1.88 9.59 -1.51
C ASP A 19 3.17 10.37 -1.78
N GLU A 20 3.03 11.63 -2.22
CA GLU A 20 4.16 12.49 -2.56
C GLU A 20 5.08 12.76 -1.35
N GLU A 21 4.54 12.76 -0.13
CA GLU A 21 5.32 12.95 1.10
C GLU A 21 6.17 11.72 1.40
N ASP A 22 5.58 10.53 1.31
CA ASP A 22 6.25 9.25 1.46
C ASP A 22 7.33 9.04 0.40
N ILE A 23 7.05 9.39 -0.86
CA ILE A 23 8.00 9.31 -1.97
C ILE A 23 9.18 10.23 -1.73
N SER A 24 8.93 11.48 -1.34
CA SER A 24 9.99 12.46 -1.03
C SER A 24 10.88 11.98 0.12
N CYS A 25 10.27 11.46 1.18
CA CYS A 25 10.98 10.93 2.33
C CYS A 25 11.84 9.71 1.95
N PHE A 26 11.26 8.75 1.20
CA PHE A 26 11.99 7.59 0.69
C PHE A 26 13.18 7.98 -0.17
N LEU A 27 13.00 8.93 -1.11
CA LEU A 27 14.08 9.35 -2.00
C LEU A 27 15.23 10.02 -1.25
N THR A 28 14.92 10.80 -0.21
CA THR A 28 15.93 11.44 0.64
C THR A 28 16.76 10.37 1.37
N GLU A 29 16.10 9.44 2.06
CA GLU A 29 16.75 8.33 2.78
C GLU A 29 17.55 7.42 1.85
N PHE A 30 17.03 7.16 0.64
CA PHE A 30 17.66 6.30 -0.34
C PHE A 30 18.90 6.95 -0.97
N CYS A 31 18.86 8.25 -1.24
CA CYS A 31 19.99 9.02 -1.76
C CYS A 31 21.11 9.22 -0.73
N ASP A 32 20.76 9.36 0.55
CA ASP A 32 21.72 9.50 1.66
C ASP A 32 22.42 8.18 2.04
N GLY A 33 22.11 7.09 1.34
CA GLY A 33 22.73 5.78 1.52
C GLY A 33 22.09 4.92 2.62
N ASP A 34 21.03 5.39 3.28
CA ASP A 34 20.28 4.60 4.25
C ASP A 34 19.20 3.73 3.58
N LYS A 35 19.71 2.80 2.76
CA LYS A 35 18.88 1.83 2.04
C LYS A 35 18.07 0.93 2.99
N LYS A 36 18.55 0.72 4.22
CA LYS A 36 17.89 -0.14 5.21
C LYS A 36 16.64 0.53 5.78
N MET A 37 16.73 1.81 6.15
CA MET A 37 15.55 2.57 6.59
C MET A 37 14.52 2.68 5.47
N SER A 38 14.97 3.01 4.26
CA SER A 38 14.11 3.09 3.07
C SER A 38 13.32 1.79 2.83
N ILE A 39 13.99 0.62 2.93
CA ILE A 39 13.31 -0.69 2.79
C ILE A 39 12.33 -0.96 3.93
N ASN A 40 12.67 -0.58 5.17
CA ASN A 40 11.78 -0.77 6.31
C ASN A 40 10.49 0.07 6.19
N ARG A 41 10.59 1.29 5.66
CA ARG A 41 9.43 2.15 5.34
C ARG A 41 8.47 1.43 4.37
N LEU A 42 8.98 0.87 3.28
CA LEU A 42 8.15 0.11 2.34
C LEU A 42 7.51 -1.14 2.96
N ARG A 43 8.20 -1.79 3.89
CA ARG A 43 7.63 -2.94 4.63
C ARG A 43 6.50 -2.50 5.57
N ALA A 44 6.63 -1.34 6.19
CA ALA A 44 5.57 -0.76 7.02
C ALA A 44 4.34 -0.42 6.16
N HIS A 45 4.55 0.30 5.04
CA HIS A 45 3.49 0.63 4.08
C HIS A 45 2.75 -0.61 3.58
N ARG A 46 3.49 -1.67 3.19
CA ARG A 46 2.89 -2.96 2.80
C ARG A 46 2.00 -3.55 3.91
N LYS A 47 2.40 -3.41 5.17
CA LYS A 47 1.62 -3.93 6.31
C LYS A 47 0.33 -3.13 6.49
N GLU A 48 0.35 -1.82 6.27
CA GLU A 48 -0.84 -0.97 6.31
C GLU A 48 -1.82 -1.34 5.19
N LEU A 49 -1.34 -1.49 3.96
CA LEU A 49 -2.16 -1.98 2.84
C LEU A 49 -2.83 -3.33 3.14
N LEU A 50 -2.10 -4.27 3.76
CA LEU A 50 -2.66 -5.56 4.16
C LEU A 50 -3.71 -5.41 5.27
N ASN A 51 -3.51 -4.51 6.23
CA ASN A 51 -4.50 -4.24 7.27
C ASN A 51 -5.79 -3.64 6.69
N ASP A 52 -5.67 -2.73 5.73
CA ASP A 52 -6.81 -2.11 5.05
C ASP A 52 -7.57 -3.12 4.20
N LEU A 53 -6.84 -4.00 3.49
CA LEU A 53 -7.41 -5.12 2.76
C LEU A 53 -8.19 -6.04 3.71
N HIS A 54 -7.57 -6.47 4.81
CA HIS A 54 -8.22 -7.34 5.79
C HIS A 54 -9.43 -6.66 6.45
N THR A 55 -9.38 -5.36 6.68
CA THR A 55 -10.50 -4.59 7.22
C THR A 55 -11.66 -4.53 6.23
N SER A 56 -11.36 -4.27 4.96
CA SER A 56 -12.34 -4.26 3.88
C SER A 56 -12.97 -5.64 3.69
N GLN A 57 -12.16 -6.70 3.71
CA GLN A 57 -12.65 -8.08 3.65
C GLN A 57 -13.65 -8.39 4.77
N LYS A 58 -13.31 -8.06 6.03
CA LYS A 58 -14.23 -8.26 7.16
C LYS A 58 -15.55 -7.52 7.00
N ARG A 59 -15.53 -6.31 6.42
CA ARG A 59 -16.75 -5.54 6.15
C ARG A 59 -17.61 -6.23 5.10
N ILE A 60 -17.00 -6.75 4.04
CA ILE A 60 -17.68 -7.53 3.00
C ILE A 60 -18.28 -8.81 3.60
N ASP A 61 -17.51 -9.58 4.35
CA ASP A 61 -17.99 -10.82 4.99
C ASP A 61 -19.23 -10.58 5.87
N CYS A 62 -19.22 -9.49 6.65
CA CYS A 62 -20.37 -9.08 7.45
C CYS A 62 -21.59 -8.72 6.60
N LEU A 63 -21.37 -8.00 5.49
CA LEU A 63 -22.44 -7.59 4.58
C LEU A 63 -23.04 -8.80 3.86
N ASP A 64 -22.20 -9.70 3.34
CA ASP A 64 -22.63 -10.92 2.67
C ASP A 64 -23.46 -11.81 3.59
N TYR A 65 -23.03 -11.96 4.84
CA TYR A 65 -23.80 -12.70 5.84
C TYR A 65 -25.16 -12.04 6.14
N PHE A 66 -25.20 -10.71 6.20
CA PHE A 66 -26.44 -9.97 6.40
C PHE A 66 -27.39 -10.13 5.21
N LEU A 67 -26.89 -10.02 3.98
CA LEU A 67 -27.67 -10.25 2.76
C LEU A 67 -28.23 -11.67 2.71
N TYR A 68 -27.40 -12.68 2.97
CA TYR A 68 -27.84 -14.08 3.02
C TYR A 68 -28.99 -14.29 4.02
N LYS A 69 -28.93 -13.66 5.20
CA LYS A 69 -30.03 -13.71 6.18
C LYS A 69 -31.32 -13.11 5.64
N LEU A 70 -31.23 -11.95 4.99
CA LEU A 70 -32.39 -11.28 4.40
C LEU A 70 -33.01 -12.15 3.30
N GLU A 71 -32.19 -12.77 2.45
CA GLU A 71 -32.66 -13.63 1.36
C GLU A 71 -33.28 -14.95 1.83
N LYS A 72 -32.81 -15.50 2.97
CA LYS A 72 -33.33 -16.73 3.55
C LYS A 72 -34.51 -16.56 4.49
N THR A 73 -34.88 -15.33 4.83
CA THR A 73 -36.09 -15.05 5.59
C THR A 73 -37.28 -15.07 4.61
N LYS A 74 -37.70 -16.27 4.22
CA LYS A 74 -38.98 -16.57 3.57
C LYS A 74 -39.84 -17.41 4.50
#